data_AF-A0A3D5E816-F1
#
_entry.id   AF-A0A3D5E816-F1
#
_cell.length_a   1.000
_cell.length_b   1.000
_cell.length_c   1.000
_cell.angle_alpha   90.00
_cell.angle_beta   90.00
_cell.angle_gamma   90.00
#
_symmetry.space_group_name_H-M   'P 1'
#
loop_
_entity.id
_entity.type
_entity.pdbx_description
1 polymer ?
#
loop_
_entity_poly.entity_id
_entity_poly.type
_entity_poly.pdbx_seq_one_letter_code
_entity_poly.pdbx_strand_id
1 'polypeptide(L)'
;MVVGELDGDTLAPFPDPSSLQEAEALTTLTRAGSRWTLFSEGVRVGTLIVDTATVEQDFCPSKLSVSGMVELVPTANGLERLLALPESTNRTLAYEPYREINHVYDQRVATLSMASAAIPRVGAAFPPNGLLAARQDVQAFEMAGSPGTTIAATFMYEDELAIAPPGQDAYSLFLVGTQDGELYQEAFIWYRPVEDAGKGAPRYFNHLDWDNDGQAEILLDVFGSESRWFAALAKRNGEWIRTYQDACGPEQFSGS
;
A
#
# COMPACT_ATOMS: atom_id res chain seq x y z
N MET A 1 3.78 -4.29 12.24
CA MET A 1 4.24 -3.34 11.21
C MET A 1 3.50 -2.05 11.46
N VAL A 2 4.22 -0.96 11.71
CA VAL A 2 3.60 0.34 12.03
C VAL A 2 3.34 1.07 10.70
N VAL A 3 2.16 1.69 10.54
CA VAL A 3 1.73 2.45 9.36
C VAL A 3 1.67 3.94 9.74
N GLY A 4 2.08 4.83 8.83
CA GLY A 4 2.65 6.18 9.07
C GLY A 4 2.04 7.01 10.19
N GLU A 5 2.85 7.92 10.73
CA GLU A 5 2.28 8.98 11.58
C GLU A 5 1.30 9.81 10.73
N LEU A 6 0.20 10.26 11.31
CA LEU A 6 -0.78 11.09 10.62
C LEU A 6 -0.53 12.54 11.03
N ASP A 7 -0.25 13.42 10.07
CA ASP A 7 -0.19 14.87 10.29
C ASP A 7 -1.21 15.55 9.37
N GLY A 8 -2.37 15.89 9.93
CA GLY A 8 -3.51 16.40 9.18
C GLY A 8 -4.03 15.42 8.11
N ASP A 9 -4.32 15.93 6.91
CA ASP A 9 -4.80 15.17 5.75
C ASP A 9 -3.66 14.40 5.01
N THR A 10 -2.51 14.22 5.66
CA THR A 10 -1.34 13.56 5.08
C THR A 10 -0.78 12.50 6.01
N LEU A 11 -0.28 11.42 5.39
CA LEU A 11 0.65 10.53 6.08
C LEU A 11 1.97 11.28 6.26
N ALA A 12 2.31 11.57 7.51
CA ALA A 12 3.66 11.94 7.87
C ALA A 12 4.57 10.71 7.72
N PRO A 13 5.83 10.92 7.31
CA PRO A 13 6.79 9.85 7.27
C PRO A 13 6.93 9.20 8.64
N PHE A 14 7.23 7.90 8.65
CA PHE A 14 7.64 7.29 9.91
C PHE A 14 8.84 8.04 10.45
N PRO A 15 8.86 8.29 11.76
CA PRO A 15 10.08 8.72 12.42
C PRO A 15 11.21 7.73 12.06
N ASP A 16 12.34 8.24 11.59
CA ASP A 16 13.55 7.48 11.32
C ASP A 16 14.09 6.97 12.67
N PRO A 17 14.17 5.65 12.90
CA PRO A 17 14.69 5.11 14.15
C PRO A 17 16.16 5.47 14.40
N SER A 18 16.89 5.96 13.39
CA SER A 18 18.25 6.49 13.53
C SER A 18 18.29 7.96 14.01
N SER A 19 17.17 8.68 13.91
CA SER A 19 17.01 10.04 14.44
C SER A 19 16.67 10.01 15.94
N LEU A 20 17.42 10.77 16.75
CA LEU A 20 17.32 10.71 18.22
C LEU A 20 15.96 11.18 18.77
N GLN A 21 15.38 12.27 18.23
CA GLN A 21 14.06 12.76 18.69
C GLN A 21 12.93 11.82 18.29
N GLU A 22 13.03 11.29 17.09
CA GLU A 22 12.05 10.39 16.47
C GLU A 22 12.07 9.01 17.14
N ALA A 23 13.25 8.52 17.51
CA ALA A 23 13.42 7.30 18.28
C ALA A 23 12.76 7.35 19.67
N GLU A 24 12.78 8.51 20.36
CA GLU A 24 12.13 8.65 21.67
C GLU A 24 10.59 8.57 21.57
N ALA A 25 10.00 9.24 20.57
CA ALA A 25 8.57 9.18 20.29
C ALA A 25 8.14 7.74 19.93
N LEU A 26 8.90 7.08 19.04
CA LEU A 26 8.65 5.70 18.66
C LEU A 26 8.80 4.71 19.82
N THR A 27 9.82 4.88 20.66
CA THR A 27 10.03 4.02 21.85
C THR A 27 8.86 4.15 22.83
N THR A 28 8.24 5.32 22.88
CA THR A 28 7.04 5.54 23.71
C THR A 28 5.83 4.81 23.14
N LEU A 29 5.60 4.89 21.83
CA LEU A 29 4.47 4.24 21.15
C LEU A 29 4.60 2.70 21.06
N THR A 30 5.83 2.19 21.06
CA THR A 30 6.16 0.76 20.91
C THR A 30 6.66 0.12 22.21
N ARG A 31 6.44 0.76 23.36
CA ARG A 31 6.78 0.18 24.67
C ARG A 31 5.97 -1.09 24.89
N ALA A 32 6.56 -2.09 25.55
CA ALA A 32 5.84 -3.27 26.03
C ALA A 32 4.55 -2.89 26.78
N GLY A 33 3.44 -3.56 26.44
CA GLY A 33 2.09 -3.28 26.92
C GLY A 33 1.32 -2.21 26.14
N SER A 34 1.96 -1.50 25.21
CA SER A 34 1.25 -0.54 24.34
C SER A 34 0.25 -1.27 23.45
N ARG A 35 -0.90 -0.62 23.18
CA ARG A 35 -1.98 -1.22 22.41
C ARG A 35 -2.16 -0.51 21.07
N TRP A 36 -2.36 -1.32 20.04
CA TRP A 36 -2.51 -0.89 18.66
C TRP A 36 -3.78 -1.51 18.09
N THR A 37 -4.65 -0.68 17.52
CA THR A 37 -5.84 -1.18 16.83
C THR A 37 -5.44 -1.71 15.47
N LEU A 38 -5.92 -2.91 15.14
CA LEU A 38 -5.64 -3.59 13.87
C LEU A 38 -6.80 -3.44 12.90
N PHE A 39 -6.47 -3.17 11.64
CA PHE A 39 -7.42 -2.95 10.55
C PHE A 39 -7.10 -3.82 9.34
N SER A 40 -8.15 -4.20 8.63
CA SER A 40 -8.08 -4.83 7.31
C SER A 40 -9.37 -4.56 6.55
N GLU A 41 -9.29 -4.34 5.24
CA GLU A 41 -10.46 -4.02 4.40
C GLU A 41 -11.24 -2.82 4.96
N GLY A 42 -10.52 -1.79 5.42
CA GLY A 42 -11.12 -0.57 5.99
C GLY A 42 -11.80 -0.73 7.35
N VAL A 43 -11.85 -1.93 7.94
CA VAL A 43 -12.58 -2.20 9.18
C VAL A 43 -11.67 -2.64 10.32
N ARG A 44 -12.09 -2.40 11.56
CA ARG A 44 -11.36 -2.85 12.76
C ARG A 44 -11.51 -4.37 12.93
N VAL A 45 -10.39 -5.08 12.95
CA VAL A 45 -10.34 -6.55 13.03
C VAL A 45 -9.69 -7.09 14.30
N GLY A 46 -9.03 -6.24 15.09
CA GLY A 46 -8.38 -6.73 16.30
C GLY A 46 -7.57 -5.69 17.06
N THR A 47 -6.71 -6.20 17.93
CA THR A 47 -5.75 -5.42 18.71
C THR A 47 -4.41 -6.15 18.76
N LEU A 48 -3.30 -5.41 18.66
CA LEU A 48 -1.96 -5.86 18.97
C LEU A 48 -1.55 -5.27 20.33
N ILE A 49 -1.09 -6.13 21.23
CA ILE A 49 -0.44 -5.74 22.49
C ILE A 49 1.05 -5.97 22.30
N VAL A 50 1.83 -4.90 22.39
CA VAL A 50 3.27 -4.94 22.11
C VAL A 50 4.01 -5.69 23.21
N ASP A 51 4.87 -6.62 22.83
CA ASP A 51 5.85 -7.25 23.74
C ASP A 51 7.23 -6.64 23.53
N THR A 52 7.68 -6.60 22.27
CA THR A 52 9.01 -6.08 21.91
C THR A 52 8.99 -5.34 20.57
N ALA A 53 9.96 -4.45 20.39
CA ALA A 53 10.22 -3.75 19.14
C ALA A 53 11.68 -3.93 18.72
N THR A 54 11.92 -4.15 17.44
CA THR A 54 13.23 -4.28 16.81
C THR A 54 13.32 -3.39 15.59
N VAL A 55 14.52 -3.06 15.14
CA VAL A 55 14.71 -2.30 13.89
C VAL A 55 14.74 -3.28 12.71
N GLU A 56 13.97 -2.98 11.69
CA GLU A 56 13.92 -3.70 10.41
C GLU A 56 14.68 -2.89 9.35
N GLN A 57 15.76 -3.49 8.86
CA GLN A 57 16.72 -2.82 7.98
C GLN A 57 16.37 -2.94 6.50
N ASP A 58 15.50 -3.87 6.14
CA ASP A 58 15.04 -4.05 4.76
C ASP A 58 14.13 -2.90 4.30
N PHE A 59 13.69 -2.05 5.22
CA PHE A 59 12.97 -0.82 4.90
C PHE A 59 13.90 0.37 4.69
N CYS A 60 13.48 1.27 3.79
CA CYS A 60 14.09 2.57 3.59
C CYS A 60 13.03 3.69 3.78
N PRO A 61 13.21 4.62 4.74
CA PRO A 61 14.17 4.53 5.84
C PRO A 61 13.86 3.30 6.71
N SER A 62 14.81 2.88 7.55
CA SER A 62 14.59 1.74 8.46
C SER A 62 13.32 1.95 9.29
N LYS A 63 12.61 0.88 9.62
CA LYS A 63 11.35 0.95 10.39
C LYS A 63 11.48 0.12 11.66
N LEU A 64 10.59 0.37 12.63
CA LEU A 64 10.43 -0.55 13.75
C LEU A 64 9.48 -1.68 13.38
N SER A 65 9.96 -2.91 13.59
CA SER A 65 9.14 -4.10 13.64
C SER A 65 8.71 -4.34 15.08
N VAL A 66 7.42 -4.60 15.28
CA VAL A 66 6.83 -4.81 16.59
C VAL A 66 6.25 -6.21 16.64
N SER A 67 6.59 -6.95 17.69
CA SER A 67 6.03 -8.27 17.97
C SER A 67 5.26 -8.25 19.29
N GLY A 68 4.24 -9.09 19.38
CA GLY A 68 3.47 -9.25 20.60
C GLY A 68 2.20 -10.06 20.39
N MET A 69 1.29 -9.98 21.34
CA MET A 69 0.03 -10.72 21.32
C MET A 69 -0.97 -10.04 20.38
N VAL A 70 -1.49 -10.82 19.44
CA VAL A 70 -2.52 -10.38 18.48
C VAL A 70 -3.86 -11.03 18.86
N GLU A 71 -4.86 -10.18 19.10
CA GLU A 71 -6.23 -10.59 19.38
C GLU A 71 -7.11 -10.18 18.19
N LEU A 72 -7.52 -11.16 17.38
CA LEU A 72 -8.38 -10.94 16.20
C LEU A 72 -9.82 -11.38 16.48
N VAL A 73 -10.76 -10.75 15.77
CA VAL A 73 -12.12 -11.28 15.66
C VAL A 73 -12.10 -12.62 14.92
N PRO A 74 -13.02 -13.56 15.22
CA PRO A 74 -12.97 -14.91 14.64
C PRO A 74 -12.94 -14.97 13.11
N THR A 75 -13.61 -14.02 12.43
CA THR A 75 -13.66 -13.94 10.97
C THR A 75 -12.35 -13.46 10.34
N ALA A 76 -11.45 -12.85 11.12
CA ALA A 76 -10.15 -12.37 10.69
C ALA A 76 -9.01 -13.35 11.06
N ASN A 77 -9.33 -14.53 11.60
CA ASN A 77 -8.31 -15.54 11.89
C ASN A 77 -7.62 -16.00 10.60
N GLY A 78 -6.29 -15.90 10.58
CA GLY A 78 -5.45 -16.28 9.43
C GLY A 78 -5.00 -15.12 8.56
N LEU A 79 -5.40 -13.88 8.85
CA LEU A 79 -4.86 -12.71 8.17
C LEU A 79 -3.38 -12.50 8.52
N GLU A 80 -2.56 -12.32 7.49
CA GLU A 80 -1.12 -12.11 7.64
C GLU A 80 -0.71 -10.63 7.50
N ARG A 81 -1.54 -9.82 6.83
CA ARG A 81 -1.27 -8.41 6.55
C ARG A 81 -2.37 -7.54 7.14
N LEU A 82 -2.00 -6.68 8.07
CA LEU A 82 -2.90 -5.80 8.82
C LEU A 82 -2.29 -4.41 8.90
N LEU A 83 -3.13 -3.38 8.85
CA LEU A 83 -2.72 -2.03 9.25
C LEU A 83 -2.85 -1.90 10.76
N ALA A 84 -1.91 -1.21 11.40
CA ALA A 84 -1.93 -0.98 12.83
C ALA A 84 -1.82 0.52 13.12
N LEU A 85 -2.75 1.06 13.90
CA LEU A 85 -2.70 2.43 14.42
C LEU A 85 -2.66 2.43 15.95
N PRO A 86 -1.94 3.36 16.59
CA PRO A 86 -1.92 3.44 18.05
C PRO A 86 -3.31 3.73 18.59
N GLU A 87 -3.74 3.10 19.70
CA GLU A 87 -5.03 3.40 20.33
C GLU A 87 -5.14 4.88 20.77
N SER A 88 -4.00 5.53 21.06
CA SER A 88 -3.95 6.96 21.42
C SER A 88 -4.43 7.90 20.31
N THR A 89 -4.51 7.43 19.07
CA THR A 89 -5.07 8.18 17.93
C THR A 89 -6.59 8.39 18.08
N ASN A 90 -7.23 7.75 19.07
CA ASN A 90 -8.63 7.92 19.48
C ASN A 90 -9.65 7.85 18.32
N ARG A 91 -9.39 6.97 17.34
CA ARG A 91 -10.26 6.79 16.19
C ARG A 91 -11.46 5.91 16.52
N THR A 92 -12.64 6.41 16.19
CA THR A 92 -13.90 5.67 16.35
C THR A 92 -14.33 5.13 14.99
N LEU A 93 -13.69 4.04 14.55
CA LEU A 93 -14.15 3.28 13.39
C LEU A 93 -15.10 2.17 13.85
N ALA A 94 -16.14 1.94 13.06
CA ALA A 94 -17.16 0.93 13.38
C ALA A 94 -16.54 -0.47 13.41
N TYR A 95 -17.02 -1.29 14.35
CA TYR A 95 -16.83 -2.73 14.28
C TYR A 95 -17.81 -3.28 13.26
N GLU A 96 -17.33 -3.53 12.06
CA GLU A 96 -18.09 -4.23 11.04
C GLU A 96 -17.60 -5.68 10.91
N PRO A 97 -18.48 -6.61 10.50
CA PRO A 97 -18.05 -7.96 10.19
C PRO A 97 -16.99 -7.93 9.07
N TYR A 98 -15.77 -8.32 9.41
CA TYR A 98 -14.71 -8.48 8.42
C TYR A 98 -15.15 -9.43 7.30
N ARG A 99 -14.93 -9.01 6.05
CA ARG A 99 -15.17 -9.79 4.85
C ARG A 99 -14.00 -9.62 3.90
N GLU A 100 -13.30 -10.72 3.61
CA GLU A 100 -12.32 -10.72 2.54
C GLU A 100 -13.01 -10.65 1.18
N ILE A 101 -12.56 -9.72 0.34
CA ILE A 101 -13.05 -9.56 -1.02
C ILE A 101 -12.04 -10.23 -1.95
N ASN A 102 -12.40 -11.42 -2.41
CA ASN A 102 -11.60 -12.14 -3.39
C ASN A 102 -11.90 -11.63 -4.80
N HIS A 103 -10.86 -11.49 -5.62
CA HIS A 103 -11.05 -11.07 -6.99
C HIS A 103 -11.79 -12.13 -7.83
N VAL A 104 -12.62 -11.70 -8.77
CA VAL A 104 -13.33 -12.58 -9.71
C VAL A 104 -12.71 -12.55 -11.11
N TYR A 105 -13.21 -13.40 -12.02
CA TYR A 105 -12.68 -13.49 -13.38
C TYR A 105 -12.73 -12.14 -14.12
N ASP A 106 -13.85 -11.43 -14.05
CA ASP A 106 -14.03 -10.17 -14.77
C ASP A 106 -13.08 -9.08 -14.28
N GLN A 107 -12.81 -9.02 -12.98
CA GLN A 107 -11.81 -8.14 -12.38
C GLN A 107 -10.39 -8.47 -12.85
N ARG A 108 -10.06 -9.77 -12.93
CA ARG A 108 -8.79 -10.21 -13.52
C ARG A 108 -8.71 -9.86 -15.01
N VAL A 109 -9.79 -9.90 -15.78
CA VAL A 109 -9.77 -9.50 -17.19
C VAL A 109 -9.68 -7.98 -17.33
N ALA A 110 -10.35 -7.23 -16.47
CA ALA A 110 -10.31 -5.77 -16.44
C ALA A 110 -8.88 -5.24 -16.23
N THR A 111 -8.15 -5.78 -15.25
CA THR A 111 -6.74 -5.38 -15.03
C THR A 111 -5.85 -5.64 -16.25
N LEU A 112 -6.04 -6.75 -16.98
CA LEU A 112 -5.32 -7.01 -18.22
C LEU A 112 -5.69 -6.00 -19.32
N SER A 113 -6.97 -5.66 -19.43
CA SER A 113 -7.46 -4.71 -20.44
C SER A 113 -6.92 -3.30 -20.18
N MET A 114 -6.91 -2.86 -18.92
CA MET A 114 -6.33 -1.57 -18.52
C MET A 114 -4.82 -1.54 -18.78
N ALA A 115 -4.07 -2.58 -18.38
CA ALA A 115 -2.64 -2.65 -18.67
C ALA A 115 -2.33 -2.64 -20.17
N SER A 116 -3.10 -3.38 -20.97
CA SER A 116 -2.99 -3.40 -22.43
C SER A 116 -3.17 -2.01 -23.05
N ALA A 117 -4.08 -1.22 -22.51
CA ALA A 117 -4.31 0.16 -22.95
C ALA A 117 -3.24 1.13 -22.40
N ALA A 118 -2.73 0.91 -21.19
CA ALA A 118 -1.79 1.82 -20.52
C ALA A 118 -0.37 1.74 -21.07
N ILE A 119 0.16 0.54 -21.30
CA ILE A 119 1.54 0.31 -21.79
C ILE A 119 1.91 1.17 -23.01
N PRO A 120 1.14 1.17 -24.11
CA PRO A 120 1.48 2.01 -25.26
C PRO A 120 1.35 3.51 -24.98
N ARG A 121 0.44 3.93 -24.09
CA ARG A 121 0.29 5.36 -23.72
C ARG A 121 1.49 5.89 -22.96
N VAL A 122 2.11 5.07 -22.13
CA VAL A 122 3.32 5.42 -21.37
C VAL A 122 4.62 5.12 -22.13
N GLY A 123 4.54 4.64 -23.37
CA GLY A 123 5.70 4.35 -24.22
C GLY A 123 6.51 3.11 -23.80
N ALA A 124 5.95 2.24 -22.96
CA ALA A 124 6.66 1.08 -22.45
C ALA A 124 6.71 -0.08 -23.46
N ALA A 125 7.76 -0.90 -23.38
CA ALA A 125 7.84 -2.14 -24.13
C ALA A 125 6.75 -3.12 -23.70
N PHE A 126 6.11 -3.80 -24.65
CA PHE A 126 5.07 -4.77 -24.34
C PHE A 126 5.69 -6.12 -23.89
N PRO A 127 5.22 -6.76 -22.81
CA PRO A 127 5.77 -8.04 -22.36
C PRO A 127 5.66 -9.13 -23.42
N PRO A 128 6.76 -9.78 -23.84
CA PRO A 128 6.76 -10.74 -24.96
C PRO A 128 5.96 -11.99 -24.67
N ASN A 129 5.89 -12.40 -23.39
CA ASN A 129 5.10 -13.54 -22.93
C ASN A 129 3.64 -13.18 -22.59
N GLY A 130 3.22 -11.95 -22.90
CA GLY A 130 1.88 -11.43 -22.65
C GLY A 130 1.65 -10.93 -21.22
N LEU A 131 0.56 -10.17 -21.05
CA LEU A 131 0.23 -9.48 -19.79
C LEU A 131 -0.10 -10.43 -18.64
N LEU A 132 -0.64 -11.61 -18.93
CA LEU A 132 -0.97 -12.58 -17.90
C LEU A 132 0.30 -13.05 -17.16
N ALA A 133 1.40 -13.28 -17.90
CA ALA A 133 2.68 -13.67 -17.32
C ALA A 133 3.37 -12.50 -16.60
N ALA A 134 3.17 -11.28 -17.07
CA ALA A 134 3.73 -10.08 -16.46
C ALA A 134 3.03 -9.68 -15.14
N ARG A 135 1.74 -10.04 -14.95
CA ARG A 135 0.98 -9.67 -13.75
C ARG A 135 1.43 -10.48 -12.54
N GLN A 136 2.01 -9.79 -11.56
CA GLN A 136 2.54 -10.39 -10.33
C GLN A 136 1.57 -10.30 -9.15
N ASP A 137 0.73 -9.27 -9.11
CA ASP A 137 -0.25 -9.08 -8.05
C ASP A 137 -1.57 -8.56 -8.62
N VAL A 138 -2.68 -8.99 -8.02
CA VAL A 138 -4.02 -8.47 -8.30
C VAL A 138 -4.85 -8.56 -7.04
N GLN A 139 -5.55 -7.49 -6.72
CA GLN A 139 -6.37 -7.34 -5.52
C GLN A 139 -7.72 -6.74 -5.91
N ALA A 140 -8.77 -7.11 -5.18
CA ALA A 140 -10.08 -6.50 -5.28
C ALA A 140 -10.57 -6.16 -3.88
N PHE A 141 -11.13 -4.97 -3.70
CA PHE A 141 -11.52 -4.47 -2.39
C PHE A 141 -12.61 -3.40 -2.54
N GLU A 142 -13.36 -3.15 -1.47
CA GLU A 142 -14.38 -2.09 -1.41
C GLU A 142 -13.90 -1.03 -0.44
N MET A 143 -13.98 0.24 -0.85
CA MET A 143 -13.51 1.36 -0.04
C MET A 143 -14.68 2.14 0.52
N ALA A 144 -14.58 2.53 1.79
CA ALA A 144 -15.46 3.54 2.36
C ALA A 144 -15.45 4.81 1.50
N GLY A 145 -16.63 5.36 1.25
CA GLY A 145 -16.79 6.58 0.44
C GLY A 145 -16.67 6.38 -1.08
N SER A 146 -16.41 5.16 -1.58
CA SER A 146 -16.35 4.87 -3.02
C SER A 146 -17.44 3.87 -3.44
N PRO A 147 -18.31 4.21 -4.42
CA PRO A 147 -19.27 3.25 -4.94
C PRO A 147 -18.55 2.15 -5.75
N GLY A 148 -18.96 0.90 -5.53
CA GLY A 148 -18.49 -0.27 -6.29
C GLY A 148 -17.13 -0.81 -5.84
N THR A 149 -16.73 -1.93 -6.45
CA THR A 149 -15.44 -2.57 -6.14
C THR A 149 -14.30 -1.82 -6.82
N THR A 150 -13.17 -1.73 -6.13
CA THR A 150 -11.89 -1.25 -6.65
C THR A 150 -10.97 -2.43 -6.88
N ILE A 151 -10.16 -2.35 -7.93
CA ILE A 151 -9.14 -3.34 -8.26
C ILE A 151 -7.78 -2.68 -8.34
N ALA A 152 -6.76 -3.35 -7.84
CA ALA A 152 -5.37 -2.97 -8.01
C ALA A 152 -4.60 -4.12 -8.65
N ALA A 153 -3.61 -3.80 -9.48
CA ALA A 153 -2.72 -4.82 -10.03
C ALA A 153 -1.32 -4.28 -10.31
N THR A 154 -0.34 -5.17 -10.18
CA THR A 154 1.07 -4.89 -10.46
C THR A 154 1.54 -5.77 -11.60
N PHE A 155 2.12 -5.15 -12.62
CA PHE A 155 2.76 -5.81 -13.75
C PHE A 155 4.25 -5.53 -13.73
N MET A 156 5.04 -6.57 -14.00
CA MET A 156 6.50 -6.51 -14.06
C MET A 156 6.98 -6.90 -15.45
N TYR A 157 8.01 -6.20 -15.93
CA TYR A 157 8.71 -6.50 -17.18
C TYR A 157 10.21 -6.64 -16.89
N GLU A 158 10.80 -7.76 -17.30
CA GLU A 158 12.23 -8.11 -17.09
C GLU A 158 12.70 -7.99 -15.62
N ASP A 159 11.78 -8.13 -14.66
CA ASP A 159 12.02 -8.02 -13.22
C ASP A 159 10.93 -8.77 -12.42
N GLU A 160 11.08 -8.83 -11.11
CA GLU A 160 10.19 -9.50 -10.16
C GLU A 160 9.68 -8.56 -9.05
N LEU A 161 8.50 -8.88 -8.51
CA LEU A 161 7.88 -8.14 -7.41
C LEU A 161 8.51 -8.53 -6.05
N ALA A 162 9.80 -8.24 -5.91
CA ALA A 162 10.61 -8.56 -4.73
C ALA A 162 11.75 -7.54 -4.56
N ILE A 163 12.36 -7.53 -3.38
CA ILE A 163 13.61 -6.78 -3.14
C ILE A 163 14.75 -7.53 -3.82
N ALA A 164 15.13 -7.07 -5.00
CA ALA A 164 16.22 -7.66 -5.78
C ALA A 164 16.69 -6.68 -6.87
N PRO A 165 17.95 -6.73 -7.31
CA PRO A 165 18.42 -5.94 -8.45
C PRO A 165 17.55 -6.17 -9.70
N PRO A 166 17.14 -5.12 -10.42
CA PRO A 166 16.31 -5.26 -11.61
C PRO A 166 17.10 -5.79 -12.82
N GLY A 167 16.38 -6.33 -13.80
CA GLY A 167 16.91 -6.54 -15.15
C GLY A 167 17.18 -5.22 -15.89
N GLN A 168 17.88 -5.32 -17.02
CA GLN A 168 18.04 -4.19 -17.95
C GLN A 168 16.69 -3.86 -18.59
N ASP A 169 16.43 -2.57 -18.81
CA ASP A 169 15.19 -2.05 -19.41
C ASP A 169 13.90 -2.44 -18.65
N ALA A 170 14.04 -2.91 -17.41
CA ALA A 170 12.93 -3.36 -16.60
C ALA A 170 12.00 -2.20 -16.21
N TYR A 171 10.74 -2.54 -15.98
CA TYR A 171 9.78 -1.59 -15.43
C TYR A 171 8.73 -2.28 -14.57
N SER A 172 8.10 -1.49 -13.72
CA SER A 172 6.84 -1.83 -13.07
C SER A 172 5.71 -0.95 -13.57
N LEU A 173 4.51 -1.53 -13.68
CA LEU A 173 3.28 -0.81 -13.92
C LEU A 173 2.27 -1.21 -12.85
N PHE A 174 2.03 -0.32 -11.90
CA PHE A 174 0.94 -0.45 -10.95
C PHE A 174 -0.29 0.31 -11.47
N LEU A 175 -1.47 -0.28 -11.32
CA LEU A 175 -2.72 0.35 -11.73
C LEU A 175 -3.79 0.19 -10.65
N VAL A 176 -4.69 1.17 -10.59
CA VAL A 176 -5.94 1.10 -9.83
C VAL A 176 -7.09 1.35 -10.81
N GLY A 177 -8.11 0.51 -10.73
CA GLY A 177 -9.36 0.69 -11.46
C GLY A 177 -10.55 0.72 -10.51
N THR A 178 -11.52 1.57 -10.81
CA THR A 178 -12.77 1.65 -10.07
C THR A 178 -13.92 1.18 -10.96
N GLN A 179 -14.86 0.46 -10.36
CA GLN A 179 -16.05 0.02 -11.06
C GLN A 179 -16.95 1.21 -11.45
N ASP A 180 -17.35 1.25 -12.72
CA ASP A 180 -18.37 2.16 -13.26
C ASP A 180 -19.41 1.32 -14.02
N GLY A 181 -20.56 1.12 -13.39
CA GLY A 181 -21.57 0.16 -13.85
C GLY A 181 -21.04 -1.29 -13.84
N GLU A 182 -21.06 -1.94 -15.00
CA GLU A 182 -20.54 -3.31 -15.19
C GLU A 182 -19.06 -3.33 -15.62
N LEU A 183 -18.46 -2.17 -15.88
CA LEU A 183 -17.10 -2.04 -16.39
C LEU A 183 -16.18 -1.49 -15.31
N TYR A 184 -14.87 -1.59 -15.56
CA TYR A 184 -13.84 -0.95 -14.75
C TYR A 184 -13.17 0.15 -15.57
N GLN A 185 -13.02 1.31 -14.96
CA GLN A 185 -12.26 2.42 -15.52
C GLN A 185 -10.94 2.58 -14.77
N GLU A 186 -9.89 2.90 -15.52
CA GLU A 186 -8.59 3.25 -14.95
C GLU A 186 -8.75 4.53 -14.12
N ALA A 187 -8.35 4.44 -12.86
CA ALA A 187 -8.44 5.52 -11.89
C ALA A 187 -7.06 6.07 -11.51
N PHE A 188 -6.02 5.23 -11.61
CA PHE A 188 -4.64 5.60 -11.35
C PHE A 188 -3.68 4.67 -12.09
N ILE A 189 -2.55 5.21 -12.55
CA ILE A 189 -1.41 4.43 -13.01
C ILE A 189 -0.12 4.95 -12.39
N TRP A 190 0.78 4.03 -12.10
CA TRP A 190 2.16 4.33 -11.74
C TRP A 190 3.07 3.45 -12.59
N TYR A 191 3.48 4.00 -13.72
CA TYR A 191 4.53 3.46 -14.55
C TYR A 191 5.88 3.91 -14.02
N ARG A 192 6.82 2.97 -13.87
CA ARG A 192 8.17 3.26 -13.40
C ARG A 192 9.21 2.42 -14.13
N PRO A 193 9.87 2.98 -15.17
CA PRO A 193 11.03 2.37 -15.77
C PRO A 193 12.24 2.49 -14.84
N VAL A 194 13.06 1.45 -14.80
CA VAL A 194 14.26 1.40 -13.96
C VAL A 194 15.29 2.44 -14.37
N GLU A 195 15.38 2.75 -15.67
CA GLU A 195 16.37 3.70 -16.21
C GLU A 195 16.21 5.13 -15.65
N ASP A 196 14.97 5.57 -15.43
CA ASP A 196 14.69 6.94 -14.99
C ASP A 196 14.74 7.08 -13.46
N ALA A 197 14.31 6.03 -12.76
CA ALA A 197 13.87 6.13 -11.37
C ALA A 197 14.53 5.09 -10.44
N GLY A 198 15.34 4.17 -10.99
CA GLY A 198 15.69 2.93 -10.31
C GLY A 198 14.48 2.02 -10.10
N LYS A 199 14.71 0.81 -9.58
CA LYS A 199 13.62 -0.12 -9.26
C LYS A 199 12.74 0.46 -8.16
N GLY A 200 11.45 0.37 -8.37
CA GLY A 200 10.56 0.12 -7.25
C GLY A 200 9.15 -0.19 -7.70
N ALA A 201 8.72 -1.39 -7.36
CA ALA A 201 7.49 -2.00 -7.82
C ALA A 201 6.43 -1.90 -6.72
N PRO A 202 5.35 -1.13 -6.92
CA PRO A 202 4.29 -1.01 -5.93
C PRO A 202 3.44 -2.29 -5.86
N ARG A 203 2.95 -2.63 -4.68
CA ARG A 203 2.00 -3.70 -4.41
C ARG A 203 0.95 -3.17 -3.44
N TYR A 204 -0.31 -3.47 -3.69
CA TYR A 204 -1.35 -3.15 -2.72
C TYR A 204 -1.07 -3.85 -1.38
N PHE A 205 -1.06 -3.07 -0.31
CA PHE A 205 -0.92 -3.58 1.05
C PHE A 205 -2.27 -3.71 1.73
N ASN A 206 -2.98 -2.59 1.89
CA ASN A 206 -4.31 -2.49 2.50
C ASN A 206 -4.88 -1.09 2.26
N HIS A 207 -6.08 -0.80 2.78
CA HIS A 207 -6.68 0.53 2.74
C HIS A 207 -7.39 0.85 4.06
N LEU A 208 -7.49 2.14 4.38
CA LEU A 208 -8.15 2.66 5.57
C LEU A 208 -8.45 4.15 5.35
N ASP A 209 -9.57 4.64 5.88
CA ASP A 209 -9.81 6.08 6.05
C ASP A 209 -9.02 6.56 7.29
N TRP A 210 -7.73 6.79 7.08
CA TRP A 210 -6.79 7.11 8.15
C TRP A 210 -6.68 8.60 8.40
N ASP A 211 -7.30 9.48 7.62
CA ASP A 211 -7.44 10.91 7.95
C ASP A 211 -8.84 11.25 8.53
N ASN A 212 -9.81 10.32 8.40
CA ASN A 212 -11.20 10.43 8.87
C ASN A 212 -12.01 11.45 8.05
N ASP A 213 -11.67 11.63 6.77
CA ASP A 213 -12.39 12.51 5.85
C ASP A 213 -13.60 11.81 5.18
N GLY A 214 -13.80 10.52 5.43
CA GLY A 214 -14.86 9.68 4.87
C GLY A 214 -14.47 8.97 3.57
N GLN A 215 -13.24 9.13 3.10
CA GLN A 215 -12.69 8.46 1.92
C GLN A 215 -11.49 7.62 2.33
N ALA A 216 -11.54 6.32 2.02
CA ALA A 216 -10.41 5.46 2.32
C ALA A 216 -9.20 5.79 1.42
N GLU A 217 -8.03 5.70 2.00
CA GLU A 217 -6.76 5.78 1.29
C GLU A 217 -6.10 4.40 1.17
N ILE A 218 -5.24 4.24 0.16
CA ILE A 218 -4.57 2.98 -0.16
C ILE A 218 -3.12 3.05 0.27
N LEU A 219 -2.68 2.09 1.09
CA LEU A 219 -1.27 1.88 1.40
C LEU A 219 -0.65 0.88 0.42
N LEU A 220 0.55 1.19 -0.05
CA LEU A 220 1.35 0.37 -0.94
C LEU A 220 2.67 -0.03 -0.28
N ASP A 221 3.03 -1.31 -0.41
CA ASP A 221 4.43 -1.74 -0.31
C ASP A 221 5.12 -1.40 -1.65
N VAL A 222 6.31 -0.83 -1.62
CA VAL A 222 7.11 -0.58 -2.83
C VAL A 222 8.43 -1.33 -2.72
N PHE A 223 8.68 -2.25 -3.65
CA PHE A 223 9.83 -3.15 -3.66
C PHE A 223 10.95 -2.63 -4.54
N GLY A 224 12.02 -2.11 -3.95
CA GLY A 224 13.21 -1.62 -4.65
C GLY A 224 14.28 -2.68 -4.91
N SER A 225 15.49 -2.22 -5.22
CA SER A 225 16.63 -3.09 -5.51
C SER A 225 17.23 -3.74 -4.25
N GLU A 226 17.35 -2.96 -3.18
CA GLU A 226 18.04 -3.35 -1.94
C GLU A 226 17.14 -3.21 -0.71
N SER A 227 16.04 -2.46 -0.84
CA SER A 227 15.12 -2.15 0.24
C SER A 227 13.69 -2.07 -0.27
N ARG A 228 12.74 -2.01 0.67
CA ARG A 228 11.33 -1.68 0.44
C ARG A 228 10.95 -0.42 1.18
N TRP A 229 9.84 0.19 0.77
CA TRP A 229 9.32 1.38 1.45
C TRP A 229 7.82 1.52 1.24
N PHE A 230 7.19 2.46 1.94
CA PHE A 230 5.76 2.72 1.79
C PHE A 230 5.48 3.89 0.87
N ALA A 231 4.39 3.77 0.13
CA ALA A 231 3.73 4.85 -0.56
C ALA A 231 2.23 4.82 -0.24
N ALA A 232 1.56 5.95 -0.39
CA ALA A 232 0.11 6.00 -0.23
C ALA A 232 -0.56 6.76 -1.36
N LEU A 233 -1.77 6.30 -1.70
CA LEU A 233 -2.66 6.94 -2.63
C LEU A 233 -3.90 7.44 -1.88
N ALA A 234 -4.33 8.65 -2.21
CA ALA A 234 -5.60 9.18 -1.73
C ALA A 234 -6.36 9.80 -2.89
N LYS A 235 -7.68 9.90 -2.74
CA LYS A 235 -8.51 10.63 -3.70
C LYS A 235 -8.58 12.09 -3.28
N ARG A 236 -8.09 12.99 -4.14
CA ARG A 236 -8.16 14.45 -3.91
C ARG A 236 -8.85 15.08 -5.12
N ASN A 237 -9.90 15.87 -4.85
CA ASN A 237 -10.75 16.47 -5.88
C ASN A 237 -11.31 15.49 -6.93
N GLY A 238 -11.55 14.24 -6.52
CA GLY A 238 -12.10 13.21 -7.41
C GLY A 238 -11.05 12.36 -8.14
N GLU A 239 -9.77 12.72 -8.05
CA GLU A 239 -8.67 12.03 -8.72
C GLU A 239 -7.80 11.29 -7.71
N TRP A 240 -7.35 10.08 -8.07
CA TRP A 240 -6.36 9.37 -7.28
C TRP A 240 -4.99 9.96 -7.52
N ILE A 241 -4.33 10.37 -6.44
CA ILE A 241 -2.97 10.88 -6.48
C ILE A 241 -2.11 10.16 -5.44
N ARG A 242 -0.80 10.09 -5.68
CA ARG A 242 0.15 9.66 -4.67
C ARG A 242 0.38 10.82 -3.69
N THR A 243 -0.12 10.69 -2.48
CA THR A 243 0.00 11.72 -1.43
C THR A 243 1.24 11.57 -0.58
N TYR A 244 1.78 10.36 -0.52
CA TYR A 244 2.93 10.05 0.31
C TYR A 244 3.86 9.04 -0.34
N GLN A 245 5.15 9.19 -0.07
CA GLN A 245 6.17 8.17 -0.27
C GLN A 245 7.34 8.41 0.68
N ASP A 246 7.87 7.35 1.27
CA ASP A 246 9.17 7.38 1.93
C ASP A 246 10.27 7.92 0.98
N ALA A 247 11.29 8.59 1.54
CA ALA A 247 12.40 9.23 0.82
C ALA A 247 13.42 8.24 0.21
N CYS A 248 12.92 7.17 -0.42
CA CYS A 248 13.70 6.06 -0.95
C CYS A 248 13.35 5.71 -2.40
N GLY A 249 12.41 6.44 -2.99
CA GLY A 249 12.30 6.56 -4.44
C GLY A 249 12.75 7.95 -4.89
N PRO A 250 12.92 8.19 -6.20
CA PRO A 250 13.36 9.48 -6.70
C PRO A 250 12.37 10.56 -6.26
N GLU A 251 12.91 11.66 -5.73
CA GLU A 251 12.13 12.86 -5.43
C GLU A 251 11.52 13.40 -6.73
N GLN A 252 10.21 13.20 -6.92
CA GLN A 252 9.45 13.98 -7.89
C GLN A 252 8.25 14.60 -7.17
N PHE A 253 8.53 15.64 -6.38
CA PHE A 253 7.59 16.74 -6.26
C PHE A 253 7.92 17.74 -7.36
N SER A 254 7.13 17.74 -8.43
CA SER A 254 7.00 18.91 -9.30
C SER A 254 5.52 19.18 -9.53
N GLY A 255 4.89 19.78 -8.51
CA GLY A 255 3.70 20.59 -8.76
C GLY A 255 4.13 21.76 -9.66
N SER A 256 3.58 21.80 -10.87
CA SER A 256 3.52 23.00 -11.71
C SER A 256 2.12 23.57 -11.63
#